data_AF-A0A969WE58-F1
#
_entry.id   AF-A0A969WE58-F1
#
_cell.length_a   1.000
_cell.length_b   1.000
_cell.length_c   1.000
_cell.angle_alpha   90.00
_cell.angle_beta   90.00
_cell.angle_gamma   90.00
#
_symmetry.space_group_name_H-M   'P 1'
#
loop_
_entity.id
_entity.type
_entity.pdbx_description
1 polymer ?
#
loop_
_entity_poly.entity_id
_entity_poly.type
_entity_poly.pdbx_seq_one_letter_code
_entity_poly.pdbx_strand_id
1 'polypeptide(L)' 'MNVGMLWLDDDKQRPLEDKVSRAADYYREKYGRLPDLCLVNPKMLAEEKKVGRVRVQPKNTVLLHHFWLGMNL' A
#
# COMPACT_ATOMS: atom_id res chain seq x y z
N MET A 1 -1.62 -7.32 11.41
CA MET A 1 -1.53 -5.87 11.64
C MET A 1 -2.58 -5.47 12.66
N ASN A 2 -2.19 -4.87 13.79
CA ASN A 2 -3.13 -4.37 14.80
C ASN A 2 -3.61 -2.94 14.51
N VAL A 3 -2.83 -2.16 13.74
CA VAL A 3 -3.20 -0.82 13.24
C VAL A 3 -2.74 -0.73 11.79
N GLY A 4 -3.61 -0.23 10.91
CA GLY A 4 -3.32 -0.01 9.50
C GLY A 4 -4.22 1.09 8.93
N MET A 5 -3.86 1.57 7.75
CA MET A 5 -4.58 2.60 7.01
C MET A 5 -5.11 2.02 5.71
N LEU A 6 -6.43 2.11 5.51
CA LEU A 6 -7.04 1.86 4.22
C LEU A 6 -6.89 3.12 3.36
N TRP A 7 -6.37 2.94 2.15
CA TRP A 7 -6.19 3.98 1.15
C TRP A 7 -6.83 3.56 -0.17
N LEU A 8 -7.57 4.47 -0.81
CA LEU A 8 -8.19 4.26 -2.12
C LEU A 8 -7.45 5.09 -3.16
N ASP A 9 -7.02 4.45 -4.24
CA ASP A 9 -6.51 5.13 -5.43
C ASP A 9 -6.95 4.34 -6.67
N ASP A 10 -8.05 4.77 -7.27
CA ASP A 10 -8.70 4.17 -8.44
C ASP A 10 -8.27 4.80 -9.78
N ASP A 11 -7.28 5.69 -9.76
CA ASP A 11 -6.75 6.33 -10.97
C ASP A 11 -6.11 5.28 -11.89
N LYS A 12 -6.71 5.05 -13.06
CA LYS A 12 -6.25 3.99 -13.98
C LYS A 12 -4.94 4.31 -14.69
N GLN A 13 -4.51 5.58 -14.69
CA GLN A 13 -3.31 6.03 -15.38
C GLN A 13 -2.11 6.06 -14.44
N ARG A 14 -2.34 6.21 -13.12
CA ARG A 14 -1.25 6.26 -12.14
C ARG A 14 -0.57 4.88 -11.96
N PRO A 15 0.74 4.77 -12.16
CA PRO A 15 1.51 3.55 -11.87
C PRO A 15 1.34 3.10 -10.41
N LEU A 16 1.38 1.79 -10.17
CA LEU A 16 1.26 1.21 -8.84
C LEU A 16 2.25 1.81 -7.83
N GLU A 17 3.48 2.06 -8.28
CA GLU A 17 4.57 2.57 -7.44
C GLU A 17 4.30 4.00 -6.96
N ASP A 18 3.73 4.83 -7.83
CA ASP A 18 3.31 6.20 -7.48
C ASP A 18 2.15 6.19 -6.50
N LYS A 19 1.20 5.26 -6.68
CA LYS A 19 0.08 5.07 -5.73
C LYS A 19 0.60 4.69 -4.34
N VAL A 20 1.52 3.73 -4.27
CA VAL A 20 2.13 3.29 -3.01
C VAL A 20 2.92 4.41 -2.36
N SER A 21 3.70 5.17 -3.14
CA SER A 21 4.50 6.28 -2.63
C SER A 21 3.62 7.38 -2.03
N ARG A 22 2.55 7.79 -2.74
CA ARG A 22 1.56 8.76 -2.23
C ARG A 22 0.88 8.29 -0.96
N ALA A 23 0.47 7.02 -0.92
CA ALA A 23 -0.15 6.44 0.25
C ALA A 23 0.82 6.39 1.45
N ALA A 24 2.11 6.11 1.20
CA ALA A 24 3.14 6.08 2.23
C ALA A 24 3.48 7.49 2.76
N ASP A 25 3.50 8.50 1.89
CA ASP A 25 3.67 9.91 2.29
C ASP A 25 2.51 10.37 3.18
N TYR A 26 1.27 10.09 2.77
CA TYR A 26 0.09 10.41 3.59
C TYR A 26 0.08 9.63 4.92
N TYR A 27 0.48 8.35 4.90
CA TYR A 27 0.63 7.56 6.13
C TYR A 27 1.65 8.21 7.09
N ARG A 28 2.79 8.68 6.57
CA ARG A 28 3.80 9.40 7.37
C ARG A 28 3.25 10.69 7.96
N GLU A 29 2.55 11.49 7.18
CA GLU A 29 1.92 12.72 7.66
C GLU A 29 0.91 12.44 8.77
N LYS A 30 0.11 11.39 8.62
CA LYS A 30 -0.95 11.02 9.57
C LYS A 30 -0.43 10.37 10.86
N TYR A 31 0.60 9.53 10.78
CA TYR A 31 1.06 8.70 11.90
C TYR A 31 2.48 9.04 12.38
N GLY A 32 3.17 10.01 11.77
CA GLY A 32 4.52 10.44 12.13
C GLY A 32 5.63 9.42 11.81
N ARG A 33 5.31 8.34 11.10
CA ARG A 33 6.24 7.24 10.77
C ARG A 33 5.92 6.63 9.41
N LEU A 34 6.92 6.09 8.73
CA LEU A 34 6.73 5.41 7.44
C LEU A 34 6.13 4.01 7.63
N PRO A 35 5.24 3.56 6.74
CA PRO A 35 4.83 2.17 6.70
C PRO A 35 5.97 1.30 6.12
N ASP A 36 5.99 0.01 6.46
CA ASP A 36 6.92 -0.98 5.90
C ASP A 36 6.21 -2.04 5.03
N LEU A 37 4.88 -2.09 5.10
CA LEU A 37 4.04 -3.06 4.41
C LEU A 37 2.84 -2.37 3.75
N CYS A 38 2.54 -2.78 2.53
CA CYS A 38 1.35 -2.41 1.78
C CYS A 38 0.73 -3.67 1.17
N LEU A 39 -0.49 -3.99 1.56
CA LEU A 39 -1.25 -5.09 0.96
C LEU A 39 -2.14 -4.54 -0.15
N VAL A 40 -2.14 -5.22 -1.30
CA VAL A 40 -2.91 -4.84 -2.49
C VAL A 40 -3.68 -6.03 -3.04
N ASN A 41 -4.69 -5.77 -3.88
CA ASN A 41 -5.38 -6.84 -4.59
C ASN A 41 -4.44 -7.55 -5.59
N PRO A 42 -4.48 -8.90 -5.75
CA PRO A 42 -3.61 -9.61 -6.68
C PRO A 42 -3.78 -9.24 -8.17
N LYS A 43 -4.90 -8.63 -8.56
CA LYS A 43 -5.08 -8.09 -9.91
C LYS A 43 -4.21 -6.85 -10.18
N MET A 44 -3.69 -6.20 -9.14
CA MET A 44 -2.81 -5.03 -9.25
C MET A 44 -1.34 -5.41 -9.21
N LEU A 45 -1.02 -6.56 -8.61
CA LEU A 45 0.33 -7.05 -8.43
C LEU A 45 0.30 -8.58 -8.25
N ALA A 46 0.98 -9.32 -9.13
CA ALA A 46 1.00 -10.79 -9.07
C ALA A 46 2.01 -11.32 -8.03
N GLU A 47 3.18 -10.70 -7.96
CA GLU A 47 4.29 -11.11 -7.08
C GLU A 47 4.71 -9.94 -6.20
N GLU A 48 5.16 -10.25 -4.98
CA GLU A 48 5.60 -9.21 -4.07
C GLU A 48 6.77 -8.39 -4.64
N LYS A 49 6.77 -7.09 -4.35
CA LYS A 49 7.87 -6.21 -4.75
C LYS A 49 8.12 -5.11 -3.72
N LYS A 50 9.24 -4.41 -3.88
CA LYS A 50 9.59 -3.28 -3.03
C LYS A 50 9.37 -1.96 -3.77
N VAL A 51 8.73 -1.01 -3.10
CA VAL A 51 8.58 0.37 -3.57
C VAL A 51 9.21 1.28 -2.51
N GLY A 52 10.40 1.80 -2.81
CA GLY A 52 11.21 2.51 -1.82
C GLY A 52 11.53 1.62 -0.62
N ARG A 53 10.98 1.94 0.56
CA ARG A 53 11.11 1.15 1.79
C ARG A 53 9.91 0.23 2.08
N VAL A 54 8.82 0.36 1.32
CA VAL A 54 7.58 -0.37 1.54
C VAL A 54 7.61 -1.70 0.78
N ARG A 55 7.35 -2.80 1.48
CA ARG A 55 7.12 -4.12 0.89
C ARG A 55 5.67 -4.19 0.44
N VAL A 56 5.42 -4.46 -0.84
CA VAL A 56 4.09 -4.52 -1.42
C VAL A 56 3.75 -5.98 -1.70
N GLN A 57 2.69 -6.49 -1.08
CA GLN A 57 2.31 -7.90 -1.16
C GLN A 57 0.87 -8.08 -1.64
N PRO A 58 0.60 -9.04 -2.55
CA PRO A 58 -0.76 -9.37 -2.93
C PRO A 58 -1.52 -10.05 -1.79
N LYS A 59 -2.78 -9.66 -1.58
CA LYS A 59 -3.68 -10.25 -0.59
C LYS A 59 -5.11 -10.29 -1.11
N ASN A 60 -5.70 -11.49 -1.20
CA ASN A 60 -7.06 -11.71 -1.71
C ASN A 60 -8.16 -10.97 -0.94
N THR A 61 -7.91 -10.61 0.33
CA THR A 61 -8.88 -9.89 1.17
C THR A 61 -8.91 -8.38 0.91
N VAL A 62 -7.96 -7.84 0.13
CA VAL A 62 -7.92 -6.42 -0.21
C VAL A 62 -8.71 -6.20 -1.50
N LEU A 63 -9.67 -5.27 -1.47
CA LEU A 63 -10.48 -4.91 -2.63
C LEU A 63 -9.62 -4.26 -3.73
N LEU A 64 -10.06 -4.38 -4.99
CA LEU A 64 -9.39 -3.72 -6.10
C LEU A 64 -9.28 -2.20 -5.85
N HIS A 65 -8.16 -1.59 -6.24
CA HIS A 65 -7.82 -0.18 -6.02
C HIS A 65 -7.64 0.25 -4.56
N HIS A 66 -7.81 -0.67 -3.61
CA HIS A 66 -7.56 -0.42 -2.21
C HIS A 66 -6.15 -0.89 -1.82
N PHE A 67 -5.55 -0.14 -0.92
CA PHE A 67 -4.24 -0.36 -0.38
C PHE A 67 -4.36 -0.39 1.13
N TRP A 68 -3.81 -1.42 1.77
CA TRP A 68 -3.79 -1.53 3.21
C TRP A 68 -2.35 -1.34 3.70
N LEU A 69 -2.05 -0.17 4.22
CA LEU A 69 -0.71 0.21 4.66
C LEU A 69 -0.56 0.07 6.18
N GLY A 70 0.64 -0.27 6.61
CA GLY A 70 0.99 -0.18 8.01
C GLY A 70 2.38 -0.73 8.30
N MET A 71 2.58 -1.10 9.56
CA MET A 71 3.83 -1.69 10.02
C MET A 71 3.62 -3.17 10.32
N ASN A 72 4.57 -3.97 9.88
CA ASN A 72 4.69 -5.38 10.21
C ASN A 72 5.80 -5.50 11.24
N LEU A 73 5.42 -5.40 12.52
CA LEU A 73 6.30 -5.68 13.66
C LEU A 73 6.85 -7.11 13.59
#